data_AF-W7T142-F1
#
_entry.id   AF-W7T142-F1
#
_cell.length_a   1.000
_cell.length_b   1.000
_cell.length_c   1.000
_cell.angle_alpha   90.00
_cell.angle_beta   90.00
_cell.angle_gamma   90.00
#
_symmetry.space_group_name_H-M   'P 1'
#
loop_
_entity.id
_entity.type
_entity.pdbx_description
1 polymer ?
#
loop_
_entity_poly.entity_id
_entity_poly.type
_entity_poly.pdbx_seq_one_letter_code
_entity_poly.pdbx_strand_id
1 'polypeptide(L)'
;MVENARQERDNALKCLLDCLISCLDSLAQYLNRWAYTYIGIYGHSFVEAGHKVYNLFVRRGLTALLNDNLVGRVLFLGALMVGLVTCGLGVLLAFILQHSYLKDVENAPSLLGGAGFVVGFFVTDVMMNVVSAAVAAVLVCFLEDSQALAITHPDYHSYLVAAWAMRFPDINW
;
A
#
# COMPACT_ATOMS: atom_id res chain seq x y z
N MET A 1 -48.34 7.36 -5.86
CA MET A 1 -47.67 6.07 -5.58
C MET A 1 -46.71 5.64 -6.69
N VAL A 2 -47.06 5.79 -7.97
CA VAL A 2 -46.16 5.42 -9.10
C VAL A 2 -44.93 6.34 -9.25
N GLU A 3 -45.04 7.63 -8.91
CA GLU A 3 -43.90 8.56 -8.94
C GLU A 3 -42.85 8.28 -7.86
N ASN A 4 -43.27 7.94 -6.63
CA ASN A 4 -42.33 7.55 -5.56
C ASN A 4 -41.53 6.29 -5.92
N ALA A 5 -42.16 5.31 -6.60
CA ALA A 5 -41.48 4.09 -7.05
C ALA A 5 -40.47 4.35 -8.19
N ARG A 6 -40.67 5.37 -9.03
CA ARG A 6 -39.66 5.81 -10.01
C ARG A 6 -38.49 6.51 -9.32
N GLN A 7 -38.78 7.38 -8.36
CA GLN A 7 -37.75 8.14 -7.64
C GLN A 7 -36.84 7.26 -6.78
N GLU A 8 -37.37 6.19 -6.15
CA GLU A 8 -36.55 5.21 -5.44
C GLU A 8 -35.66 4.37 -6.38
N ARG A 9 -36.16 3.99 -7.57
CA ARG A 9 -35.34 3.30 -8.59
C ARG A 9 -34.21 4.19 -9.11
N ASP A 10 -34.48 5.46 -9.34
CA ASP A 10 -33.47 6.42 -9.81
C ASP A 10 -32.41 6.70 -8.74
N ASN A 11 -32.79 6.72 -7.46
CA ASN A 11 -31.85 6.88 -6.35
C ASN A 11 -30.96 5.65 -6.14
N ALA A 12 -31.53 4.45 -6.24
CA ALA A 12 -30.75 3.21 -6.20
C ALA A 12 -29.77 3.09 -7.37
N LEU A 13 -30.20 3.48 -8.58
CA LEU A 13 -29.35 3.49 -9.77
C LEU A 13 -28.20 4.50 -9.64
N LYS A 14 -28.46 5.70 -9.12
CA LYS A 14 -27.42 6.72 -8.86
C LYS A 14 -26.40 6.24 -7.84
N CYS A 15 -26.84 5.66 -6.73
CA CYS A 15 -25.94 5.09 -5.72
C CYS A 15 -25.06 3.96 -6.31
N LEU A 16 -25.65 3.09 -7.13
CA LEU A 16 -24.91 2.04 -7.85
C LEU A 16 -23.90 2.63 -8.83
N LEU A 17 -24.27 3.67 -9.57
CA LEU A 17 -23.40 4.33 -10.54
C LEU A 17 -22.24 5.06 -9.84
N ASP A 18 -22.52 5.77 -8.75
CA ASP A 18 -21.49 6.46 -7.94
C ASP A 18 -20.53 5.45 -7.30
N CYS A 19 -21.03 4.33 -6.80
CA CYS A 19 -20.20 3.24 -6.28
C CYS A 19 -19.34 2.63 -7.39
N LEU A 20 -19.91 2.39 -8.58
CA LEU A 20 -19.18 1.85 -9.72
C LEU A 20 -18.10 2.83 -10.21
N ILE A 21 -18.42 4.11 -10.29
CA ILE A 21 -17.47 5.17 -10.67
C ILE A 21 -16.36 5.28 -9.63
N SER A 22 -16.67 5.24 -8.34
CA SER A 22 -15.67 5.28 -7.26
C SER A 22 -14.75 4.05 -7.28
N CYS A 23 -15.29 2.87 -7.59
CA CYS A 23 -14.51 1.65 -7.78
C CYS A 23 -13.60 1.74 -9.02
N LEU A 24 -14.13 2.28 -10.13
CA LEU A 24 -13.39 2.44 -11.38
C LEU A 24 -12.29 3.49 -11.25
N ASP A 25 -12.53 4.57 -10.51
CA ASP A 25 -11.53 5.60 -10.19
C ASP A 25 -10.41 5.00 -9.32
N SER A 26 -10.76 4.25 -8.28
CA SER A 26 -9.77 3.53 -7.46
C SER A 26 -8.92 2.56 -8.29
N LEU A 27 -9.57 1.82 -9.21
CA LEU A 27 -8.87 0.91 -10.12
C LEU A 27 -7.96 1.66 -11.11
N ALA A 28 -8.42 2.79 -11.64
CA ALA A 28 -7.64 3.61 -12.56
C ALA A 28 -6.42 4.22 -11.87
N GLN A 29 -6.57 4.74 -10.64
CA GLN A 29 -5.45 5.23 -9.83
C GLN A 29 -4.44 4.12 -9.52
N TYR A 30 -4.93 2.91 -9.24
CA TYR A 30 -4.09 1.75 -9.05
C TYR A 30 -3.31 1.42 -10.34
N LEU A 31 -3.99 1.23 -11.48
CA LEU A 31 -3.32 0.96 -12.75
C LEU A 31 -2.31 2.04 -13.13
N ASN A 32 -2.61 3.31 -12.85
CA ASN A 32 -1.69 4.42 -13.06
C ASN A 32 -0.43 4.27 -12.20
N ARG A 33 -0.56 3.94 -10.91
CA ARG A 33 0.60 3.70 -10.02
C ARG A 33 1.49 2.60 -10.59
N TRP A 34 0.90 1.48 -11.02
CA TRP A 34 1.66 0.37 -11.61
C TRP A 34 2.27 0.70 -12.97
N ALA A 35 1.56 1.47 -13.81
CA ALA A 35 2.09 1.96 -15.08
C ALA A 35 3.28 2.91 -14.87
N TYR A 36 3.22 3.82 -13.89
CA TYR A 36 4.36 4.68 -13.54
C TYR A 36 5.56 3.90 -13.04
N THR A 37 5.36 2.90 -12.18
CA THR A 37 6.44 1.99 -11.76
C THR A 37 7.04 1.27 -12.97
N TYR A 38 6.21 0.80 -13.90
CA TYR A 38 6.64 0.13 -15.12
C TYR A 38 7.47 1.04 -16.04
N ILE A 39 7.05 2.30 -16.22
CA ILE A 39 7.81 3.32 -16.97
C ILE A 39 9.15 3.58 -16.29
N GLY A 40 9.17 3.64 -14.96
CA GLY A 40 10.40 3.83 -14.19
C GLY A 40 11.43 2.71 -14.38
N ILE A 41 10.97 1.47 -14.61
CA ILE A 41 11.84 0.30 -14.80
C ILE A 41 12.28 0.18 -16.27
N TYR A 42 11.34 0.24 -17.21
CA TYR A 42 11.58 -0.13 -18.62
C TYR A 42 11.66 1.07 -19.58
N GLY A 43 11.26 2.27 -19.15
CA GLY A 43 11.35 3.49 -19.97
C GLY A 43 10.38 3.55 -21.16
N HIS A 44 9.34 2.72 -21.20
CA HIS A 44 8.33 2.74 -22.28
C HIS A 44 7.39 3.96 -22.22
N SER A 45 6.70 4.24 -23.32
CA SER A 45 5.63 5.26 -23.35
C SER A 45 4.45 4.88 -22.43
N PHE A 46 3.75 5.86 -21.86
CA PHE A 46 2.66 5.61 -20.89
C PHE A 46 1.57 4.68 -21.41
N VAL A 47 1.18 4.85 -22.69
CA VAL A 47 0.14 4.03 -23.32
C VAL A 47 0.60 2.58 -23.47
N GLU A 48 1.85 2.37 -23.88
CA GLU A 48 2.40 1.03 -24.06
C GLU A 48 2.65 0.32 -22.73
N ALA A 49 3.18 1.04 -21.73
CA ALA A 49 3.32 0.56 -20.36
C ALA A 49 1.96 0.17 -19.75
N GLY A 50 0.93 1.01 -19.93
CA GLY A 50 -0.43 0.74 -19.48
C GLY A 50 -1.00 -0.54 -20.10
N HIS A 51 -0.80 -0.76 -21.40
CA HIS A 51 -1.24 -1.99 -22.07
C HIS A 51 -0.52 -3.25 -21.55
N LYS A 52 0.79 -3.17 -21.31
CA LYS A 52 1.56 -4.31 -20.77
C LYS A 52 1.17 -4.63 -19.33
N VAL A 53 1.05 -3.60 -18.48
CA VAL A 53 0.58 -3.74 -17.09
C VAL A 53 -0.84 -4.29 -17.05
N TYR A 54 -1.75 -3.79 -17.89
CA TYR A 54 -3.11 -4.33 -18.00
C TYR A 54 -3.12 -5.82 -18.39
N ASN A 55 -2.32 -6.22 -19.38
CA ASN A 55 -2.20 -7.64 -19.76
C ASN A 55 -1.62 -8.51 -18.62
N LEU A 56 -0.68 -7.97 -17.85
CA LEU A 56 -0.14 -8.63 -16.66
C LEU A 56 -1.22 -8.80 -15.58
N PHE A 57 -2.05 -7.77 -15.37
CA PHE A 57 -3.20 -7.81 -14.45
C PHE A 57 -4.28 -8.80 -14.89
N VAL A 58 -4.61 -8.88 -16.18
CA VAL A 58 -5.62 -9.84 -16.66
C VAL A 58 -5.14 -11.28 -16.47
N ARG A 59 -3.84 -11.55 -16.62
CA ARG A 59 -3.28 -12.90 -16.48
C ARG A 59 -3.01 -13.32 -15.03
N ARG A 60 -2.62 -12.38 -14.15
CA ARG A 60 -2.12 -12.69 -12.79
C ARG A 60 -2.56 -11.68 -11.71
N GLY A 61 -3.48 -10.77 -12.02
CA GLY A 61 -3.81 -9.58 -11.22
C GLY A 61 -4.42 -9.83 -9.84
N LEU A 62 -5.08 -10.97 -9.64
CA LEU A 62 -5.56 -11.36 -8.31
C LEU A 62 -4.39 -11.52 -7.31
N THR A 63 -3.25 -12.02 -7.76
CA THR A 63 -2.08 -12.22 -6.90
C THR A 63 -1.42 -10.88 -6.54
N ALA A 64 -1.29 -9.98 -7.51
CA ALA A 64 -0.74 -8.64 -7.29
C ALA A 64 -1.62 -7.82 -6.33
N LEU A 65 -2.94 -7.88 -6.52
CA LEU A 65 -3.90 -7.19 -5.65
C LEU A 65 -3.89 -7.74 -4.22
N LEU A 66 -3.86 -9.06 -4.05
CA LEU A 66 -3.86 -9.68 -2.73
C LEU A 66 -2.56 -9.37 -1.97
N ASN A 67 -1.42 -9.39 -2.68
CA ASN A 67 -0.14 -9.05 -2.08
C ASN A 67 -0.09 -7.58 -1.66
N ASP A 68 -0.55 -6.64 -2.50
CA ASP A 68 -0.54 -5.21 -2.16
C ASP A 68 -1.45 -4.91 -0.95
N ASN A 69 -2.62 -5.55 -0.86
CA ASN A 69 -3.49 -5.43 0.32
C ASN A 69 -2.85 -5.99 1.60
N LEU A 70 -2.16 -7.14 1.50
CA LEU A 70 -1.51 -7.75 2.66
C LEU A 70 -0.30 -6.92 3.11
N VAL A 71 0.55 -6.52 2.16
CA VAL A 71 1.72 -5.67 2.40
C VAL A 71 1.29 -4.33 2.99
N GLY A 72 0.30 -3.65 2.43
CA GLY A 72 -0.22 -2.40 2.95
C GLY A 72 -0.69 -2.50 4.41
N ARG A 73 -1.42 -3.57 4.77
CA ARG A 73 -1.87 -3.80 6.16
C ARG A 73 -0.71 -4.07 7.12
N VAL A 74 0.27 -4.88 6.70
CA VAL A 74 1.44 -5.21 7.52
C VAL A 74 2.30 -3.96 7.74
N LEU A 75 2.52 -3.17 6.70
CA LEU A 75 3.30 -1.94 6.77
C LEU A 75 2.60 -0.89 7.64
N PHE A 76 1.28 -0.75 7.54
CA PHE A 76 0.50 0.12 8.42
C PHE A 76 0.62 -0.29 9.89
N LEU A 77 0.55 -1.59 10.19
CA LEU A 77 0.77 -2.08 11.55
C LEU A 77 2.19 -1.74 12.03
N GLY A 78 3.20 -1.87 11.17
CA GLY A 78 4.57 -1.43 11.44
C GLY A 78 4.66 0.07 11.79
N ALA A 79 4.02 0.93 10.99
CA ALA A 79 3.96 2.36 11.25
C ALA A 79 3.26 2.70 12.56
N LEU A 80 2.17 1.99 12.88
CA LEU A 80 1.45 2.14 14.14
C LEU A 80 2.31 1.75 15.34
N MET A 81 3.04 0.64 15.26
CA MET A 81 3.96 0.20 16.33
C MET A 81 5.06 1.23 16.59
N VAL A 82 5.65 1.80 15.55
CA VAL A 82 6.67 2.85 15.68
C VAL A 82 6.07 4.15 16.25
N GLY A 83 4.84 4.50 15.85
CA GLY A 83 4.08 5.59 16.45
C GLY A 83 3.86 5.39 17.95
N LEU A 84 3.48 4.19 18.39
CA LEU A 84 3.30 3.88 19.81
C LEU A 84 4.62 3.96 20.61
N VAL A 85 5.73 3.50 20.04
CA VAL A 85 7.05 3.58 20.69
C VAL A 85 7.47 5.05 20.84
N THR A 86 7.32 5.85 19.79
CA THR A 86 7.64 7.29 19.82
C THR A 86 6.73 8.07 20.76
N CYS A 87 5.46 7.69 20.89
CA CYS A 87 4.56 8.20 21.93
C CYS A 87 5.09 7.92 23.34
N GLY A 88 5.46 6.65 23.61
CA GLY A 88 6.01 6.24 24.91
C GLY A 88 7.30 6.99 25.27
N LEU A 89 8.19 7.19 24.30
CA LEU A 89 9.40 7.99 24.47
C LEU A 89 9.09 9.48 24.71
N GLY A 90 8.08 10.04 24.01
CA GLY A 90 7.62 11.41 24.21
C GLY A 90 7.06 11.65 25.61
N VAL A 91 6.28 10.71 26.12
CA VAL A 91 5.76 10.75 27.50
C VAL A 91 6.89 10.64 28.52
N LEU A 92 7.85 9.73 28.32
CA LEU A 92 9.00 9.57 29.20
C LEU A 92 9.84 10.86 29.25
N LEU A 93 10.09 11.48 28.10
CA LEU A 93 10.81 12.74 28.00
C LEU A 93 10.06 13.87 28.73
N ALA A 94 8.73 13.91 28.61
CA ALA A 94 7.92 14.89 29.30
C ALA A 94 8.01 14.75 30.83
N PHE A 95 8.03 13.53 31.38
CA PHE A 95 8.23 13.34 32.83
C PHE A 95 9.59 13.85 33.32
N ILE A 96 10.65 13.62 32.54
CA ILE A 96 12.00 14.11 32.87
C ILE A 96 12.07 15.65 32.82
N LEU A 97 11.49 16.24 31.77
CA LEU A 97 11.49 17.69 31.56
C LEU A 97 10.52 18.43 32.51
N GLN A 98 9.42 17.81 32.90
CA GLN A 98 8.47 18.36 33.89
C GLN A 98 9.12 18.50 35.27
N HIS A 99 10.01 17.57 35.63
CA HIS A 99 10.79 17.69 36.85
C HIS A 99 11.75 18.89 36.85
N SER A 100 12.24 19.29 35.66
CA SER A 100 13.37 20.23 35.51
C SER A 100 12.94 21.64 35.05
N TYR A 101 12.01 21.77 34.10
CA TYR A 101 11.70 23.03 33.40
C TYR A 101 10.20 23.32 33.20
N LEU A 102 9.31 22.31 33.23
CA LEU A 102 7.88 22.47 32.84
C LEU A 102 6.90 22.31 34.01
N LYS A 103 7.18 22.92 35.18
CA LYS A 103 6.33 22.80 36.37
C LYS A 103 4.92 23.40 36.23
N ASP A 104 4.73 24.36 35.33
CA ASP A 104 3.45 25.08 35.14
C ASP A 104 2.54 24.48 34.06
N VAL A 105 2.96 23.43 33.35
CA VAL A 105 2.15 22.84 32.26
C VAL A 105 1.53 21.52 32.72
N GLU A 106 0.27 21.60 33.15
CA GLU A 106 -0.51 20.46 33.68
C GLU A 106 -0.71 19.32 32.65
N ASN A 107 -0.60 19.63 31.35
CA ASN A 107 -0.80 18.69 30.23
C ASN A 107 0.48 18.39 29.42
N ALA A 108 1.67 18.62 30.00
CA ALA A 108 2.94 18.37 29.32
C ALA A 108 3.12 16.93 28.76
N PRO A 109 2.77 15.85 29.49
CA PRO A 109 3.00 14.49 29.02
C PRO A 109 2.06 14.06 27.89
N SER A 110 0.80 14.48 27.92
CA SER A 110 -0.16 14.17 26.84
C SER A 110 0.15 14.96 25.56
N LEU A 111 0.61 16.21 25.69
CA LEU A 111 0.98 17.04 24.53
C LEU A 111 2.24 16.52 23.83
N LEU A 112 3.34 16.25 24.57
CA LEU A 112 4.58 15.73 23.98
C LEU A 112 4.42 14.30 23.47
N GLY A 113 3.69 13.44 24.20
CA GLY A 113 3.37 12.09 23.75
C GLY A 113 2.55 12.09 22.47
N GLY A 114 1.48 12.91 22.42
CA GLY A 114 0.63 13.06 21.24
C GLY A 114 1.39 13.62 20.03
N ALA A 115 2.18 14.68 20.23
CA ALA A 115 3.02 15.23 19.17
C ALA A 115 4.07 14.22 18.67
N GLY A 116 4.70 13.46 19.58
CA GLY A 116 5.63 12.39 19.25
C GLY A 116 4.98 11.26 18.45
N PHE A 117 3.77 10.83 18.85
CA PHE A 117 2.98 9.84 18.11
C PHE A 117 2.69 10.31 16.68
N VAL A 118 2.18 11.54 16.54
CA VAL A 118 1.80 12.10 15.23
C VAL A 118 3.02 12.16 14.31
N VAL A 119 4.11 12.78 14.79
CA VAL A 119 5.33 12.91 13.98
C VAL A 119 5.94 11.55 13.65
N GLY A 120 6.05 10.65 14.64
CA GLY A 120 6.62 9.32 14.45
C GLY A 120 5.80 8.46 13.49
N PHE A 121 4.47 8.52 13.59
CA PHE A 121 3.55 7.82 12.70
C PHE A 121 3.68 8.32 11.25
N PHE A 122 3.57 9.64 11.02
CA PHE A 122 3.64 10.19 9.66
C PHE A 122 5.00 9.96 8.99
N VAL A 123 6.11 10.10 9.73
CA VAL A 123 7.44 9.84 9.18
C VAL A 123 7.59 8.37 8.77
N THR A 124 7.11 7.45 9.61
CA THR A 124 7.19 6.01 9.32
C THR A 124 6.25 5.63 8.18
N ASP A 125 5.05 6.19 8.13
CA ASP A 125 4.08 5.94 7.05
C ASP A 125 4.64 6.32 5.67
N VAL A 126 5.29 7.49 5.55
CA VAL A 126 5.95 7.90 4.30
C VAL A 126 7.03 6.90 3.89
N MET A 127 7.84 6.41 4.83
CA MET A 127 8.88 5.41 4.54
C MET A 127 8.28 4.07 4.12
N MET A 128 7.21 3.63 4.79
CA MET A 128 6.51 2.39 4.48
C MET A 128 5.87 2.42 3.08
N ASN A 129 5.35 3.57 2.64
CA ASN A 129 4.83 3.73 1.28
C ASN A 129 5.90 3.48 0.20
N VAL A 130 7.16 3.85 0.45
CA VAL A 130 8.29 3.53 -0.44
C VAL A 130 8.53 2.02 -0.50
N VAL A 131 8.46 1.33 0.64
CA VAL A 131 8.60 -0.14 0.69
C VAL A 131 7.49 -0.82 -0.09
N SER A 132 6.23 -0.37 0.05
CA SER A 132 5.10 -0.89 -0.75
C SER A 132 5.36 -0.74 -2.25
N ALA A 133 5.86 0.42 -2.70
CA ALA A 133 6.18 0.64 -4.11
C ALA A 133 7.33 -0.26 -4.60
N ALA A 134 8.35 -0.48 -3.78
CA ALA A 134 9.46 -1.38 -4.10
C ALA A 134 9.01 -2.85 -4.24
N VAL A 135 8.12 -3.33 -3.36
CA VAL A 135 7.56 -4.68 -3.45
C VAL A 135 6.75 -4.84 -4.73
N ALA A 136 5.94 -3.84 -5.11
CA ALA A 136 5.22 -3.84 -6.37
C ALA A 136 6.18 -3.94 -7.57
N ALA A 137 7.26 -3.15 -7.58
CA ALA A 137 8.29 -3.19 -8.63
C ALA A 137 8.95 -4.57 -8.75
N VAL A 138 9.36 -5.18 -7.64
CA VAL A 138 9.96 -6.52 -7.61
C VAL A 138 8.98 -7.57 -8.14
N LEU A 139 7.70 -7.47 -7.78
CA LEU A 139 6.68 -8.36 -8.31
C LEU A 139 6.50 -8.19 -9.82
N VAL A 140 6.45 -6.97 -10.34
CA VAL A 140 6.39 -6.75 -11.80
C VAL A 140 7.58 -7.44 -12.49
N CYS A 141 8.80 -7.21 -11.99
CA CYS A 141 10.00 -7.84 -12.55
C CYS A 141 9.93 -9.37 -12.52
N PHE A 142 9.51 -9.95 -11.39
CA PHE A 142 9.36 -11.40 -11.25
C PHE A 142 8.28 -11.98 -12.18
N LEU A 143 7.18 -11.26 -12.37
CA LEU A 143 6.07 -11.72 -13.19
C LEU A 143 6.34 -11.60 -14.70
N GLU A 144 7.13 -10.61 -15.13
CA GLU A 144 7.39 -10.33 -16.53
C GLU A 144 8.62 -11.08 -17.07
N ASP A 145 9.72 -11.12 -16.31
CA ASP A 145 10.95 -11.81 -16.71
C ASP A 145 11.63 -12.49 -15.52
N SER A 146 11.09 -13.65 -15.14
CA SER A 146 11.69 -14.48 -14.09
C SER A 146 13.09 -14.95 -14.44
N GLN A 147 13.43 -15.05 -15.73
CA GLN A 147 14.74 -15.52 -16.18
C GLN A 147 15.84 -14.49 -15.98
N ALA A 148 15.56 -13.21 -16.24
CA ALA A 148 16.50 -12.13 -15.90
C ALA A 148 16.81 -12.08 -14.40
N LEU A 149 15.81 -12.34 -13.55
CA LEU A 149 16.00 -12.41 -12.10
C LEU A 149 16.82 -13.66 -11.69
N ALA A 150 16.60 -14.79 -12.35
CA ALA A 150 17.37 -16.02 -12.13
C ALA A 150 18.85 -15.87 -12.46
N ILE A 151 19.19 -15.10 -13.50
CA ILE A 151 20.58 -14.86 -13.91
C ILE A 151 21.27 -13.88 -12.96
N THR A 152 20.59 -12.81 -12.57
CA THR A 152 21.19 -11.73 -11.78
C THR A 152 21.28 -12.08 -10.29
N HIS A 153 20.28 -12.80 -9.76
CA HIS A 153 20.13 -13.11 -8.34
C HIS A 153 19.53 -14.51 -8.13
N PRO A 154 20.31 -15.58 -8.35
CA PRO A 154 19.81 -16.96 -8.37
C PRO A 154 19.22 -17.40 -7.02
N ASP A 155 19.81 -16.98 -5.90
CA ASP A 155 19.35 -17.36 -4.55
C ASP A 155 17.94 -16.83 -4.27
N TYR A 156 17.70 -15.53 -4.53
CA TYR A 156 16.40 -14.90 -4.34
C TYR A 156 15.34 -15.45 -5.30
N HIS A 157 15.73 -15.72 -6.55
CA HIS A 157 14.84 -16.33 -7.53
C HIS A 157 14.36 -17.71 -7.05
N SER A 158 15.25 -18.56 -6.53
CA SER A 158 14.88 -19.89 -6.03
C SER A 158 13.87 -19.82 -4.88
N TYR A 159 14.04 -18.86 -3.96
CA TYR A 159 13.11 -18.63 -2.87
C TYR A 159 11.74 -18.16 -3.36
N LEU A 160 11.71 -17.20 -4.29
CA LEU A 160 10.46 -16.69 -4.87
C LEU A 160 9.71 -17.77 -5.66
N VAL A 161 10.41 -18.60 -6.42
CA VAL A 161 9.81 -19.73 -7.15
C VAL A 161 9.28 -20.78 -6.18
N ALA A 162 10.01 -21.11 -5.11
CA ALA A 162 9.52 -22.04 -4.09
C ALA A 162 8.27 -21.53 -3.38
N ALA A 163 8.26 -20.25 -2.97
CA ALA A 163 7.10 -19.61 -2.37
C ALA A 163 5.90 -19.56 -3.34
N TRP A 164 6.17 -19.31 -4.63
CA TRP A 164 5.15 -19.31 -5.67
C TRP A 164 4.55 -20.70 -5.89
N ALA A 165 5.37 -21.74 -5.96
CA ALA A 165 4.93 -23.13 -6.12
C ALA A 165 4.06 -23.60 -4.95
N MET A 166 4.35 -23.16 -3.72
CA MET A 166 3.48 -23.42 -2.56
C MET A 166 2.11 -22.72 -2.68
N ARG A 167 2.05 -21.55 -3.33
CA ARG A 167 0.83 -20.75 -3.43
C ARG A 167 -0.06 -21.15 -4.61
N PHE A 168 0.54 -21.59 -5.73
CA PHE A 168 -0.11 -21.96 -6.98
C PHE A 168 0.44 -23.29 -7.52
N PRO A 169 -0.01 -24.44 -7.00
CA PRO A 169 0.50 -25.75 -7.41
C PRO A 169 0.11 -26.14 -8.85
N ASP A 170 -0.90 -25.48 -9.44
CA ASP A 170 -1.46 -25.85 -10.75
C ASP A 170 -0.79 -25.12 -11.93
N ILE A 171 0.08 -24.15 -11.65
CA ILE A 171 0.68 -23.27 -12.67
C ILE A 171 2.16 -23.66 -12.85
N ASN A 172 2.40 -24.61 -13.74
CA ASN A 172 3.76 -25.02 -14.13
C ASN A 172 4.32 -23.99 -15.13
N TRP A 173 5.52 -23.48 -14.84
CA TRP A 173 6.28 -22.54 -15.68
C TRP A 173 7.20 -23.26 -16.65
#